data_AF-J3IP58-F1
#
_entry.id   AF-J3IP58-F1
#
_cell.length_a   1.000
_cell.length_b   1.000
_cell.length_c   1.000
_cell.angle_alpha   90.00
_cell.angle_beta   90.00
_cell.angle_gamma   90.00
#
_symmetry.space_group_name_H-M   'P 1'
#
loop_
_entity.id
_entity.type
_entity.pdbx_description
1 polymer ?
#
loop_
_entity_poly.entity_id
_entity_poly.type
_entity_poly.pdbx_seq_one_letter_code
_entity_poly.pdbx_strand_id
1 'polypeptide(L)'
;MEAAAIKSIKRPLFTITLALAPEKVIVDKEDEIPDDFIETKTVFAPDKKSIAAKLKEIRDHNDAVRKRMDAGEDAEHELLPEPVWAHLERDESSIRIK
;
A
#
# COMPACT_ATOMS: atom_id res chain seq x y z
N MET A 1 -9.38 8.11 -48.73
CA MET A 1 -10.84 8.13 -48.40
C MET A 1 -11.32 9.54 -48.11
N GLU A 2 -10.59 10.38 -47.39
CA GLU A 2 -11.01 11.76 -47.05
C GLU A 2 -11.32 12.65 -48.26
N ALA A 3 -10.44 12.72 -49.26
CA ALA A 3 -10.67 13.55 -50.46
C ALA A 3 -11.85 13.10 -51.34
N ALA A 4 -12.38 11.90 -51.12
CA ALA A 4 -13.51 11.32 -51.87
C ALA A 4 -14.80 11.23 -51.03
N ALA A 5 -14.79 11.68 -49.77
CA ALA A 5 -15.91 11.59 -48.82
C ALA A 5 -16.49 10.17 -48.58
N ILE A 6 -15.74 9.11 -48.88
CA ILE A 6 -16.17 7.72 -48.71
C ILE A 6 -15.83 7.25 -47.28
N LYS A 7 -16.86 7.01 -46.46
CA LYS A 7 -16.74 6.60 -45.04
C LYS A 7 -16.56 5.09 -44.83
N SER A 8 -17.12 4.28 -45.72
CA SER A 8 -17.01 2.83 -45.65
C SER A 8 -17.08 2.20 -47.04
N ILE A 9 -16.21 1.22 -47.31
CA ILE A 9 -16.29 0.36 -48.49
C ILE A 9 -16.63 -1.05 -48.01
N LYS A 10 -17.79 -1.56 -48.43
CA LYS A 10 -18.25 -2.91 -48.11
C LYS A 10 -18.05 -3.83 -49.32
N ARG A 11 -17.29 -4.90 -49.14
CA ARG A 11 -17.14 -6.03 -50.07
C ARG A 11 -17.48 -7.33 -49.35
N PRO A 12 -17.86 -8.40 -50.06
CA PRO A 12 -18.23 -9.68 -49.43
C PRO A 12 -17.15 -10.27 -48.52
N LEU A 13 -15.87 -9.96 -48.79
CA LEU A 13 -14.72 -10.52 -48.07
C LEU A 13 -14.10 -9.56 -47.06
N PHE A 14 -14.41 -8.27 -47.10
CA PHE A 14 -13.85 -7.29 -46.16
C PHE A 14 -14.63 -5.98 -46.17
N THR A 15 -14.59 -5.28 -45.04
CA THR A 15 -15.11 -3.92 -44.91
C THR A 15 -13.97 -3.01 -44.46
N ILE A 16 -13.70 -1.96 -45.23
CA ILE A 16 -12.74 -0.91 -44.84
C ILE A 16 -13.58 0.30 -44.41
N THR A 17 -13.46 0.69 -43.15
CA THR A 17 -14.16 1.85 -42.59
C THR A 17 -13.12 2.84 -42.07
N LEU A 18 -13.34 4.12 -42.34
CA LEU A 18 -12.56 5.18 -41.73
C LEU A 18 -13.04 5.32 -40.28
N ALA A 19 -12.34 4.68 -39.35
CA ALA A 19 -12.61 4.80 -37.92
C ALA A 19 -11.87 6.02 -37.36
N LEU A 20 -12.62 6.90 -36.71
CA LEU A 20 -12.03 7.97 -35.89
C LEU A 20 -11.50 7.33 -34.60
N ALA A 21 -10.26 7.64 -34.25
CA ALA A 21 -9.72 7.26 -32.96
C ALA A 21 -10.53 7.93 -31.84
N PRO A 22 -10.68 7.29 -30.66
CA PRO A 22 -11.32 7.93 -29.53
C PRO A 22 -10.56 9.20 -29.13
N GLU A 23 -11.30 10.17 -28.60
CA GLU A 23 -10.75 11.46 -28.19
C GLU A 23 -9.76 11.27 -27.04
N LYS A 24 -8.63 11.98 -27.11
CA LYS A 24 -7.64 11.99 -26.05
C LYS A 24 -8.05 13.05 -25.02
N VAL A 25 -8.45 12.61 -23.84
CA VAL A 25 -8.74 13.51 -22.71
C VAL A 25 -7.43 13.86 -22.01
N ILE A 26 -7.12 15.15 -21.92
CA ILE A 26 -5.99 15.69 -21.17
C ILE A 26 -6.58 16.55 -20.05
N VAL A 27 -6.19 16.25 -18.82
CA VAL A 27 -6.66 16.94 -17.63
C VAL A 27 -5.53 17.85 -17.15
N ASP A 28 -5.69 19.16 -17.32
CA ASP A 28 -4.70 20.15 -16.86
C ASP A 28 -4.90 20.54 -15.39
N LYS A 29 -6.13 20.45 -14.89
CA LYS A 29 -6.51 20.78 -13.51
C LYS A 29 -7.50 19.77 -12.97
N GLU A 30 -7.09 19.02 -11.95
CA GLU A 30 -7.90 17.95 -11.36
C GLU A 30 -8.99 18.49 -10.42
N ASP A 31 -8.78 19.64 -9.77
CA ASP A 31 -9.72 20.20 -8.77
C ASP A 31 -10.98 20.84 -9.37
N GLU A 32 -11.02 21.08 -10.68
CA GLU A 32 -12.17 21.68 -11.39
C GLU A 32 -13.08 20.61 -12.03
N ILE A 33 -12.77 19.33 -11.84
CA ILE A 33 -13.54 18.22 -12.42
C ILE A 33 -14.73 17.90 -11.50
N PRO A 34 -15.93 17.64 -12.07
CA PRO A 34 -17.04 17.12 -11.29
C PRO A 34 -16.70 15.80 -10.59
N ASP A 35 -17.19 15.62 -9.37
CA ASP A 35 -16.95 14.43 -8.56
C ASP A 35 -17.32 13.11 -9.26
N ASP A 36 -18.26 13.16 -10.21
CA ASP A 36 -18.68 12.01 -11.04
C ASP A 36 -17.55 11.39 -11.88
N PHE A 37 -16.44 12.12 -12.11
CA PHE A 37 -15.27 11.65 -12.87
C PHE A 37 -14.02 11.45 -12.01
N ILE A 38 -14.14 11.56 -10.68
CA ILE A 38 -13.03 11.39 -9.75
C ILE A 38 -13.09 9.97 -9.15
N GLU A 39 -12.09 9.15 -9.47
CA GLU A 39 -11.93 7.84 -8.83
C GLU A 39 -11.17 7.98 -7.49
N THR A 40 -11.84 7.65 -6.39
CA THR A 40 -11.20 7.68 -5.07
C THR A 40 -10.36 6.42 -4.86
N LYS A 41 -9.04 6.59 -4.69
CA LYS A 41 -8.12 5.49 -4.35
C LYS A 41 -7.69 5.57 -2.89
N THR A 42 -8.16 4.63 -2.06
CA THR A 42 -7.72 4.51 -0.67
C THR A 42 -6.56 3.53 -0.57
N VAL A 43 -5.41 3.96 -0.02
CA VAL A 43 -4.23 3.12 0.17
C VAL A 43 -4.07 2.81 1.65
N PHE A 44 -4.17 1.53 2.01
CA PHE A 44 -3.81 1.04 3.33
C PHE A 44 -2.36 0.56 3.28
N ALA A 45 -1.48 1.26 3.98
CA ALA A 45 -0.07 0.92 4.09
C ALA A 45 0.31 0.67 5.56
N PRO A 46 1.18 -0.31 5.85
CA PRO A 46 1.63 -0.57 7.20
C PRO A 46 2.50 0.60 7.72
N ASP A 47 2.16 1.11 8.90
CA ASP A 47 2.97 2.14 9.57
C ASP A 47 4.17 1.52 10.28
N LYS A 48 5.27 1.41 9.54
CA LYS A 48 6.54 0.84 10.02
C LYS A 48 7.10 1.59 11.23
N LYS A 49 6.85 2.91 11.36
CA LYS A 49 7.38 3.70 12.48
C LYS A 49 6.68 3.35 13.78
N SER A 50 5.34 3.31 13.76
CA SER A 50 4.54 2.95 14.92
C SER A 50 4.79 1.50 15.35
N ILE A 51 4.95 0.59 14.38
CA ILE A 51 5.28 -0.82 14.65
C ILE A 51 6.66 -0.94 15.33
N ALA A 52 7.68 -0.28 14.80
CA ALA A 52 9.02 -0.30 15.40
C ALA A 52 9.04 0.31 16.81
N ALA A 53 8.32 1.41 17.04
CA ALA A 53 8.23 2.05 18.35
C ALA A 53 7.61 1.11 19.39
N LYS A 54 6.51 0.43 19.05
CA LYS A 54 5.81 -0.47 19.99
C LYS A 54 6.66 -1.70 20.34
N LEU A 55 7.38 -2.26 19.37
CA LEU A 55 8.27 -3.39 19.60
C LEU A 55 9.44 -3.03 20.52
N LYS A 56 10.00 -1.83 20.34
CA LYS A 56 11.06 -1.31 21.21
C LYS A 56 10.56 -1.14 22.65
N GLU A 57 9.36 -0.57 22.83
CA GLU A 57 8.74 -0.38 24.15
C GLU A 57 8.56 -1.71 24.89
N ILE A 58 8.04 -2.74 24.22
CA ILE A 58 7.87 -4.08 24.78
C ILE A 58 9.23 -4.66 25.21
N ARG A 59 10.26 -4.50 24.38
CA ARG A 59 11.60 -5.01 24.69
C ARG A 59 12.22 -4.29 25.89
N ASP A 60 12.20 -2.96 25.88
CA ASP A 60 12.80 -2.15 26.93
C ASP A 60 12.08 -2.39 28.28
N HIS A 61 10.75 -2.58 28.26
CA HIS A 61 9.96 -2.97 29.44
C HIS A 61 10.34 -4.37 29.94
N ASN A 62 10.37 -5.37 29.06
CA ASN A 62 10.71 -6.74 29.44
C ASN A 62 12.15 -6.86 29.96
N ASP A 63 13.10 -6.11 29.39
CA ASP A 63 14.48 -6.05 29.88
C ASP A 63 14.57 -5.43 31.28
N ALA A 64 13.75 -4.41 31.57
CA ALA A 64 13.68 -3.81 32.90
C ALA A 64 13.04 -4.76 33.93
N VAL A 65 11.97 -5.46 33.55
CA VAL A 65 11.33 -6.48 34.39
C VAL A 65 12.29 -7.64 34.67
N ARG A 66 12.98 -8.15 33.64
CA ARG A 66 13.99 -9.22 33.80
C ARG A 66 15.13 -8.82 34.75
N LYS A 67 15.61 -7.58 34.69
CA LYS A 67 16.62 -7.07 35.64
C LYS A 67 16.11 -7.02 37.09
N ARG A 68 14.83 -6.72 37.30
CA ARG A 68 14.22 -6.75 38.63
C ARG A 68 14.06 -8.18 39.14
N MET A 69 13.71 -9.11 38.25
CA MET A 69 13.68 -10.54 38.55
C MET A 69 15.08 -11.07 38.93
N ASP A 70 16.13 -10.67 38.20
CA ASP A 70 17.52 -11.04 38.53
C ASP A 70 17.97 -10.48 39.89
N ALA A 71 17.38 -9.37 40.34
CA ALA A 71 17.59 -8.77 41.66
C ALA A 71 16.77 -9.45 42.78
N GLY A 72 15.99 -10.49 42.45
CA GLY A 72 15.21 -11.29 43.41
C GLY A 72 13.77 -10.82 43.63
N GLU A 73 13.24 -9.94 42.78
CA GLU A 73 11.85 -9.45 42.85
C GLU A 73 10.89 -10.34 42.04
N ASP A 74 9.73 -10.68 42.60
CA ASP A 74 8.70 -11.48 41.90
C ASP A 74 7.87 -10.59 40.95
N ALA A 75 8.46 -10.29 39.79
CA ALA A 75 7.90 -9.39 38.78
C ALA A 75 7.50 -10.11 37.48
N GLU A 76 7.40 -11.46 37.47
CA GLU A 76 7.09 -12.25 36.26
C GLU A 76 5.76 -11.84 35.60
N HIS A 77 4.78 -11.48 36.42
CA HIS A 77 3.47 -11.04 35.97
C HIS A 77 3.48 -9.71 35.21
N GLU A 78 4.57 -8.93 35.30
CA GLU A 78 4.74 -7.66 34.60
C GLU A 78 5.32 -7.82 33.19
N LEU A 79 5.71 -9.04 32.78
CA LEU A 79 6.23 -9.30 31.44
C LEU A 79 5.14 -9.13 30.38
N LEU A 80 5.43 -8.29 29.39
CA LEU A 80 4.56 -8.13 28.23
C LEU A 80 4.77 -9.30 27.26
N PRO A 81 3.68 -9.88 26.70
CA PRO A 81 3.79 -10.97 25.75
C PRO A 81 4.50 -10.50 24.48
N GLU A 82 5.46 -11.28 24.00
CA GLU A 82 6.14 -11.00 22.73
C GLU A 82 5.17 -11.19 21.55
N PRO A 83 5.05 -10.20 20.64
CA PRO A 83 4.10 -10.27 19.54
C PRO A 83 4.50 -11.33 18.51
N VAL A 84 3.65 -12.36 18.35
CA VAL A 84 3.88 -13.51 17.43
C VAL A 84 4.01 -13.09 15.94
N TRP A 85 3.44 -11.94 15.60
CA TRP A 85 3.40 -11.39 14.23
C TRP A 85 4.65 -10.56 13.86
N ALA A 86 5.53 -10.26 14.81
CA ALA A 86 6.75 -9.49 14.55
C ALA A 86 7.96 -10.14 15.24
N HIS A 87 8.98 -10.49 14.46
CA HIS A 87 10.23 -11.04 14.99
C HIS A 87 11.43 -10.22 14.56
N LEU A 88 12.34 -9.97 15.50
CA LEU A 88 13.69 -9.48 15.21
C LEU A 88 14.55 -10.70 14.84
N GLU A 89 15.11 -10.73 13.63
CA GLU A 89 16.08 -11.77 13.30
C GLU A 89 17.38 -11.52 14.07
N ARG A 90 17.91 -12.55 14.73
CA ARG A 90 19.25 -12.47 15.34
C ARG A 90 20.26 -12.16 14.23
N ASP A 91 21.12 -11.18 14.49
CA ASP A 91 22.22 -10.70 13.64
C ASP A 91 21.87 -9.77 12.46
N GLU A 92 20.61 -9.33 12.30
CA GLU A 92 20.27 -8.29 11.31
C GLU A 92 19.45 -7.13 11.90
N SER A 93 19.72 -5.90 11.45
CA SER A 93 19.03 -4.66 11.85
C SER A 93 17.56 -4.57 11.40
N SER A 94 16.92 -5.69 11.09
CA SER A 94 15.66 -5.78 10.36
C SER A 94 14.60 -6.53 11.17
N ILE A 95 13.43 -5.90 11.33
CA ILE A 95 12.23 -6.51 11.95
C ILE A 95 11.37 -7.08 10.82
N ARG A 96 11.10 -8.39 10.85
CA ARG A 96 10.15 -9.01 9.93
C ARG A 96 8.76 -9.06 10.55
N ILE A 97 7.77 -8.68 9.75
CA ILE A 97 6.35 -8.76 10.07
C ILE A 97 5.79 -9.89 9.20
N LYS A 98 5.11 -10.87 9.81
CA LYS A 98 4.43 -11.97 9.11
C LYS A 98 2.95 -11.67 8.88
#